data_AF-A0A5J4RLE3-F1
#
_entry.id   AF-A0A5J4RLE3-F1
#
_cell.length_a   1.000
_cell.length_b   1.000
_cell.length_c   1.000
_cell.angle_alpha   90.00
_cell.angle_beta   90.00
_cell.angle_gamma   90.00
#
_symmetry.space_group_name_H-M   'P 1'
#
loop_
_entity.id
_entity.type
_entity.pdbx_description
1 polymer ?
#
loop_
_entity_poly.entity_id
_entity_poly.type
_entity_poly.pdbx_seq_one_letter_code
_entity_poly.pdbx_strand_id
1 'polypeptide(L)'
;QGGGMFVWGDEGGLIRVVGELTFDNCQSQNQGGGLFLICNGAESNIQVSGHLNFDNCSAYSSGGGLHLHISLGGSIILDNKCDFLKCKSGNGGAMYLDINFEEYQAFQIKDILIQECYALINTESSFYSQSGFGGGIFITGTGVYDISSKMLDFSKMKTYGNSADKAGQSLYVAMPNVIECSPTTRINPPSSPHTNIPPPQLFVEQFIN
;
A
#
# COMPACT_ATOMS: atom_id res chain seq x y z
N GLN A 1 -12.18 10.82 1.90
CA GLN A 1 -11.04 10.20 1.21
C GLN A 1 -10.20 11.34 0.65
N GLY A 2 -8.88 11.15 0.51
CA GLY A 2 -8.00 12.10 -0.20
C GLY A 2 -7.90 13.45 0.51
N GLY A 3 -7.36 13.45 1.74
CA GLY A 3 -7.34 14.66 2.59
C GLY A 3 -6.64 15.86 1.94
N GLY A 4 -5.71 15.63 1.00
CA GLY A 4 -5.20 16.65 0.09
C GLY A 4 -5.80 16.55 -1.32
N MET A 5 -5.75 15.35 -1.93
CA MET A 5 -6.20 15.15 -3.32
C MET A 5 -6.87 13.79 -3.52
N PHE A 6 -7.89 13.79 -4.37
CA PHE A 6 -8.59 12.60 -4.83
C PHE A 6 -8.44 12.48 -6.35
N VAL A 7 -7.99 11.33 -6.83
CA VAL A 7 -7.77 11.03 -8.25
C VAL A 7 -8.52 9.76 -8.62
N TRP A 8 -9.29 9.83 -9.69
CA TRP A 8 -10.03 8.70 -10.26
C TRP A 8 -9.74 8.61 -11.75
N GLY A 9 -9.04 7.55 -12.17
CA GLY A 9 -8.90 7.19 -13.58
C GLY A 9 -9.92 6.13 -13.97
N ASP A 10 -10.77 6.44 -14.94
CA ASP A 10 -11.76 5.54 -15.53
C ASP A 10 -11.25 4.94 -16.86
N GLU A 11 -12.02 4.04 -17.49
CA GLU A 11 -11.69 3.38 -18.75
C GLU A 11 -11.17 4.36 -19.83
N GLY A 12 -9.99 4.06 -20.40
CA GLY A 12 -9.31 4.90 -21.40
C GLY A 12 -8.81 6.27 -20.91
N GLY A 13 -8.97 6.59 -19.62
CA GLY A 13 -8.56 7.87 -19.05
C GLY A 13 -7.05 8.03 -18.95
N LEU A 14 -6.54 9.22 -19.27
CA LEU A 14 -5.14 9.60 -19.05
C LEU A 14 -5.05 10.72 -18.02
N ILE A 15 -4.41 10.45 -16.89
CA ILE A 15 -4.10 11.46 -15.87
C ILE A 15 -2.59 11.57 -15.75
N ARG A 16 -2.07 12.79 -15.96
CA ARG A 16 -0.65 13.10 -15.82
C ARG A 16 -0.47 14.16 -14.75
N VAL A 17 0.20 13.79 -13.67
CA VAL A 17 0.68 14.75 -12.68
C VAL A 17 2.10 15.14 -13.07
N VAL A 18 2.27 16.41 -13.43
CA VAL A 18 3.55 16.98 -13.86
C VAL A 18 4.03 17.96 -12.79
N GLY A 19 5.30 17.84 -12.41
CA GLY A 19 5.90 18.68 -11.37
C GLY A 19 5.78 18.08 -9.97
N GLU A 20 6.40 18.75 -9.00
CA GLU A 20 6.46 18.28 -7.62
C GLU A 20 5.14 18.54 -6.90
N LEU A 21 4.63 17.55 -6.17
CA LEU A 21 3.48 17.70 -5.28
C LEU A 21 3.92 17.45 -3.84
N THR A 22 3.57 18.38 -2.95
CA THR A 22 3.76 18.23 -1.51
C THR A 22 2.42 18.21 -0.82
N PHE A 23 2.19 17.18 -0.03
CA PHE A 23 1.07 17.02 0.90
C PHE A 23 1.63 17.21 2.30
N ASP A 24 1.30 18.35 2.92
CA ASP A 24 1.75 18.69 4.27
C ASP A 24 0.56 18.73 5.22
N ASN A 25 0.64 17.99 6.34
CA ASN A 25 -0.39 17.93 7.38
C ASN A 25 -1.80 17.56 6.87
N CYS A 26 -1.90 16.84 5.76
CA CYS A 26 -3.20 16.47 5.18
C CYS A 26 -3.86 15.35 6.00
N GLN A 27 -5.18 15.44 6.21
CA GLN A 27 -5.92 14.48 7.03
C GLN A 27 -7.19 13.99 6.34
N SER A 28 -7.42 12.67 6.38
CA SER A 28 -8.63 12.02 5.90
C SER A 28 -9.29 11.23 7.03
N GLN A 29 -10.61 11.38 7.19
CA GLN A 29 -11.42 10.59 8.12
C GLN A 29 -11.67 9.15 7.62
N ASN A 30 -11.16 8.80 6.44
CA ASN A 30 -11.30 7.46 5.89
C ASN A 30 -9.95 6.99 5.32
N GLN A 31 -9.73 7.16 4.02
CA GLN A 31 -8.54 6.66 3.31
C GLN A 31 -7.75 7.79 2.66
N GLY A 32 -6.45 7.60 2.51
CA GLY A 32 -5.55 8.49 1.77
C GLY A 32 -5.45 9.87 2.41
N GLY A 33 -4.57 10.04 3.39
CA GLY A 33 -4.46 11.31 4.11
C GLY A 33 -3.97 12.43 3.21
N GLY A 34 -2.94 12.19 2.40
CA GLY A 34 -2.52 13.10 1.32
C GLY A 34 -3.26 12.83 0.03
N LEU A 35 -3.10 11.64 -0.53
CA LEU A 35 -3.62 11.24 -1.83
C LEU A 35 -4.47 9.97 -1.73
N PHE A 36 -5.65 10.01 -2.35
CA PHE A 36 -6.45 8.83 -2.61
C PHE A 36 -6.58 8.64 -4.12
N LEU A 37 -6.15 7.49 -4.63
CA LEU A 37 -6.02 7.20 -6.05
C LEU A 37 -6.77 5.92 -6.39
N ILE A 38 -7.72 6.02 -7.32
CA ILE A 38 -8.40 4.88 -7.94
C ILE A 38 -7.99 4.78 -9.41
N CYS A 39 -7.57 3.59 -9.83
CA CYS A 39 -7.45 3.22 -11.24
C CYS A 39 -8.43 2.08 -11.53
N ASN A 40 -9.49 2.40 -12.26
CA ASN A 40 -10.61 1.51 -12.50
C ASN A 40 -11.01 1.57 -13.96
N GLY A 41 -10.48 0.67 -14.79
CA GLY A 41 -10.94 0.49 -16.17
C GLY A 41 -9.79 0.16 -17.12
N ALA A 42 -10.10 -0.63 -18.15
CA ALA A 42 -9.13 -1.00 -19.16
C ALA A 42 -8.50 0.25 -19.78
N GLU A 43 -7.19 0.18 -20.04
CA GLU A 43 -6.42 1.28 -20.64
C GLU A 43 -6.36 2.58 -19.81
N SER A 44 -6.90 2.62 -18.59
CA SER A 44 -6.72 3.74 -17.67
C SER A 44 -5.24 3.90 -17.34
N ASN A 45 -4.73 5.13 -17.41
CA ASN A 45 -3.30 5.42 -17.31
C ASN A 45 -3.06 6.63 -16.41
N ILE A 46 -2.48 6.37 -15.24
CA ILE A 46 -2.14 7.41 -14.27
C ILE A 46 -0.62 7.47 -14.16
N GLN A 47 -0.06 8.60 -14.55
CA GLN A 47 1.38 8.84 -14.57
C GLN A 47 1.71 9.99 -13.64
N VAL A 48 2.56 9.73 -12.66
CA VAL A 48 3.10 10.78 -11.81
C VAL A 48 4.58 10.92 -12.11
N SER A 49 4.92 11.98 -12.85
CA SER A 49 6.27 12.19 -13.35
C SER A 49 7.09 13.18 -12.52
N GLY A 50 6.60 13.58 -11.34
CA GLY A 50 7.30 14.50 -10.44
C GLY A 50 7.41 13.94 -9.04
N HIS A 51 8.26 14.58 -8.23
CA HIS A 51 8.50 14.18 -6.84
C HIS A 51 7.22 14.30 -6.03
N LEU A 52 6.80 13.21 -5.39
CA LEU A 52 5.73 13.22 -4.40
C LEU A 52 6.33 13.26 -3.01
N ASN A 53 5.95 14.26 -2.22
CA ASN A 53 6.33 14.36 -0.82
C ASN A 53 5.08 14.38 0.07
N PHE A 54 5.01 13.47 1.03
CA PHE A 54 3.96 13.38 2.03
C PHE A 54 4.58 13.58 3.41
N ASP A 55 4.33 14.72 4.05
CA ASP A 55 4.82 15.03 5.39
C ASP A 55 3.65 15.13 6.38
N ASN A 56 3.75 14.37 7.47
CA ASN A 56 2.80 14.35 8.58
C ASN A 56 1.33 14.14 8.13
N CYS A 57 1.13 13.37 7.07
CA CYS A 57 -0.21 13.06 6.56
C CYS A 57 -0.88 11.93 7.38
N SER A 58 -2.20 11.98 7.51
CA SER A 58 -2.92 10.97 8.29
C SER A 58 -4.25 10.53 7.69
N ALA A 59 -4.55 9.25 7.82
CA ALA A 59 -5.84 8.67 7.45
C ALA A 59 -6.36 7.80 8.58
N TYR A 60 -7.65 7.89 8.88
CA TYR A 60 -8.22 7.09 9.96
C TYR A 60 -8.20 5.58 9.67
N SER A 61 -8.57 5.17 8.44
CA SER A 61 -8.67 3.76 8.06
C SER A 61 -7.36 3.24 7.47
N SER A 62 -6.89 3.80 6.34
CA SER A 62 -5.70 3.29 5.67
C SER A 62 -5.02 4.28 4.74
N GLY A 63 -3.70 4.11 4.58
CA GLY A 63 -2.85 4.94 3.70
C GLY A 63 -2.71 6.36 4.22
N GLY A 64 -1.83 6.57 5.20
CA GLY A 64 -1.68 7.88 5.83
C GLY A 64 -1.21 8.96 4.84
N GLY A 65 -0.27 8.62 3.96
CA GLY A 65 0.09 9.44 2.81
C GLY A 65 -0.77 9.09 1.59
N LEU A 66 -0.65 7.85 1.10
CA LEU A 66 -1.28 7.37 -0.12
C LEU A 66 -2.17 6.15 0.15
N HIS A 67 -3.41 6.21 -0.33
CA HIS A 67 -4.23 5.02 -0.53
C HIS A 67 -4.43 4.81 -2.03
N LEU A 68 -4.14 3.59 -2.49
CA LEU A 68 -4.24 3.19 -3.88
C LEU A 68 -5.15 1.97 -4.03
N HIS A 69 -6.12 2.07 -4.94
CA HIS A 69 -7.00 0.97 -5.33
C HIS A 69 -6.94 0.74 -6.85
N ILE A 70 -6.68 -0.50 -7.26
CA ILE A 70 -6.59 -0.93 -8.67
C ILE A 70 -7.51 -2.14 -8.88
N SER A 71 -8.53 -2.01 -9.73
CA SER A 71 -9.61 -3.01 -9.84
C SER A 71 -9.80 -3.63 -11.24
N LEU A 72 -9.94 -2.83 -12.30
CA LEU A 72 -10.42 -3.29 -13.63
C LEU A 72 -9.42 -3.05 -14.76
N GLY A 73 -8.17 -3.50 -14.59
CA GLY A 73 -7.11 -3.20 -15.54
C GLY A 73 -6.69 -1.73 -15.50
N GLY A 74 -5.54 -1.41 -16.10
CA GLY A 74 -4.96 -0.07 -16.08
C GLY A 74 -3.52 -0.04 -15.58
N SER A 75 -2.88 1.12 -15.74
CA SER A 75 -1.48 1.33 -15.37
C SER A 75 -1.34 2.53 -14.45
N ILE A 76 -0.58 2.34 -13.38
CA ILE A 76 -0.12 3.39 -12.50
C ILE A 76 1.40 3.35 -12.48
N ILE A 77 2.00 4.44 -12.94
CA ILE A 77 3.45 4.60 -12.97
C ILE A 77 3.81 5.76 -12.05
N LEU A 78 4.44 5.41 -10.93
CA LEU A 78 5.11 6.29 -9.98
C LEU A 78 6.62 6.07 -10.18
N ASP A 79 7.16 6.57 -11.29
CA ASP A 79 8.56 6.35 -11.68
C ASP A 79 9.53 7.37 -11.07
N ASN A 80 9.02 8.29 -10.26
CA ASN A 80 9.76 9.33 -9.59
C ASN A 80 9.84 9.09 -8.08
N LYS A 81 10.77 9.82 -7.45
CA LYS A 81 10.97 9.79 -6.01
C LYS A 81 9.65 10.00 -5.28
N CYS A 82 9.40 9.18 -4.28
CA CYS A 82 8.25 9.32 -3.39
C CYS A 82 8.73 9.28 -1.94
N ASP A 83 8.60 10.40 -1.23
CA ASP A 83 8.95 10.53 0.18
C ASP A 83 7.69 10.49 1.04
N PHE A 84 7.68 9.60 2.02
CA PHE A 84 6.66 9.51 3.06
C PHE A 84 7.32 9.70 4.41
N LEU A 85 7.02 10.82 5.06
CA LEU A 85 7.59 11.24 6.33
C LEU A 85 6.47 11.36 7.35
N LYS A 86 6.62 10.68 8.49
CA LYS A 86 5.73 10.85 9.66
C LYS A 86 4.25 10.60 9.38
N CYS A 87 3.96 9.79 8.36
CA CYS A 87 2.58 9.47 7.98
C CYS A 87 1.99 8.44 8.94
N LYS A 88 0.68 8.52 9.19
CA LYS A 88 0.00 7.58 10.10
C LYS A 88 -1.36 7.13 9.59
N SER A 89 -1.69 5.87 9.82
CA SER A 89 -3.03 5.37 9.56
C SER A 89 -3.39 4.11 10.35
N GLY A 90 -4.62 3.62 10.18
CA GLY A 90 -5.01 2.30 10.70
C GLY A 90 -4.22 1.16 10.05
N ASN A 91 -3.98 1.21 8.74
CA ASN A 91 -3.21 0.21 8.00
C ASN A 91 -2.41 0.89 6.88
N GLY A 92 -1.12 0.61 6.77
CA GLY A 92 -0.27 1.31 5.81
C GLY A 92 -0.03 2.74 6.28
N GLY A 93 0.85 2.92 7.27
CA GLY A 93 1.09 4.23 7.87
C GLY A 93 1.47 5.28 6.83
N ALA A 94 2.32 4.92 5.86
CA ALA A 94 2.57 5.68 4.64
C ALA A 94 1.60 5.32 3.53
N MET A 95 1.58 4.05 3.12
CA MET A 95 0.92 3.58 1.90
C MET A 95 0.02 2.39 2.16
N TYR A 96 -1.18 2.42 1.59
CA TYR A 96 -2.06 1.26 1.51
C TYR A 96 -2.36 0.95 0.04
N LEU A 97 -2.05 -0.28 -0.39
CA LEU A 97 -2.25 -0.75 -1.75
C LEU A 97 -3.28 -1.88 -1.75
N ASP A 98 -4.36 -1.72 -2.51
CA ASP A 98 -5.38 -2.73 -2.77
C ASP A 98 -5.43 -3.02 -4.27
N ILE A 99 -4.96 -4.20 -4.67
CA ILE A 99 -4.65 -4.51 -6.07
C ILE A 99 -5.36 -5.79 -6.50
N ASN A 100 -6.08 -5.74 -7.63
CA ASN A 100 -6.55 -6.95 -8.29
C ASN A 100 -5.45 -7.55 -9.20
N PHE A 101 -4.88 -8.69 -8.82
CA PHE A 101 -3.75 -9.33 -9.52
C PHE A 101 -4.12 -10.13 -10.79
N GLU A 102 -5.40 -10.35 -11.07
CA GLU A 102 -5.85 -11.17 -12.22
C GLU A 102 -5.79 -10.45 -13.58
N GLU A 103 -5.77 -9.12 -13.57
CA GLU A 103 -5.80 -8.31 -14.79
C GLU A 103 -4.38 -7.86 -15.18
N TYR A 104 -4.12 -7.73 -16.49
CA TYR A 104 -2.84 -7.21 -17.00
C TYR A 104 -2.66 -5.73 -16.61
N GLN A 105 -2.14 -5.50 -15.42
CA GLN A 105 -1.89 -4.19 -14.85
C GLN A 105 -0.39 -3.91 -14.85
N ALA A 106 -0.04 -2.64 -15.04
CA ALA A 106 1.31 -2.16 -14.81
C ALA A 106 1.28 -1.19 -13.64
N PHE A 107 1.48 -1.71 -12.43
CA PHE A 107 1.85 -0.90 -11.27
C PHE A 107 3.37 -0.86 -11.17
N GLN A 108 3.94 0.35 -11.12
CA GLN A 108 5.36 0.54 -10.84
C GLN A 108 5.52 1.67 -9.84
N ILE A 109 6.30 1.42 -8.81
CA ILE A 109 6.74 2.44 -7.88
C ILE A 109 8.26 2.32 -7.71
N LYS A 110 8.98 3.44 -7.90
CA LYS A 110 10.45 3.47 -7.86
C LYS A 110 10.91 4.53 -6.87
N ASP A 111 12.06 4.28 -6.24
CA ASP A 111 12.74 5.23 -5.32
C ASP A 111 11.82 5.79 -4.23
N ILE A 112 11.42 4.90 -3.30
CA ILE A 112 10.56 5.26 -2.17
C ILE A 112 11.41 5.41 -0.92
N LEU A 113 11.23 6.54 -0.23
CA LEU A 113 11.65 6.73 1.15
C LEU A 113 10.44 6.68 2.07
N ILE A 114 10.47 5.83 3.09
CA ILE A 114 9.45 5.76 4.12
C ILE A 114 10.11 5.89 5.49
N GLN A 115 9.88 7.02 6.15
CA GLN A 115 10.52 7.33 7.40
C GLN A 115 9.50 7.72 8.47
N GLU A 116 9.69 7.15 9.67
CA GLU A 116 8.90 7.46 10.87
C GLU A 116 7.39 7.31 10.63
N CYS A 117 6.95 6.33 9.84
CA CYS A 117 5.53 6.12 9.55
C CYS A 117 4.91 5.06 10.48
N TYR A 118 3.62 5.22 10.80
CA TYR A 118 2.96 4.47 11.87
C TYR A 118 1.63 3.84 11.46
N ALA A 119 1.47 2.54 11.71
CA ALA A 119 0.18 1.85 11.63
C ALA A 119 -0.37 1.60 13.04
N LEU A 120 -1.53 2.19 13.33
CA LEU A 120 -2.10 2.24 14.67
C LEU A 120 -3.36 1.37 14.77
N ILE A 121 -3.56 0.73 15.91
CA ILE A 121 -4.84 0.10 16.22
C ILE A 121 -5.89 1.20 16.35
N ASN A 122 -6.94 1.07 15.55
CA ASN A 122 -8.13 1.88 15.71
C ASN A 122 -8.93 1.37 16.92
N THR A 123 -9.30 2.28 17.83
CA THR A 123 -10.00 2.02 19.11
C THR A 123 -11.48 2.43 19.15
N GLU A 124 -12.12 2.81 18.03
CA GLU A 124 -13.59 2.91 17.92
C GLU A 124 -14.39 1.63 17.55
N SER A 125 -15.55 1.45 18.19
CA SER A 125 -16.36 0.22 18.29
C SER A 125 -16.92 -0.40 17.01
N SER A 126 -16.87 0.28 15.87
CA SER A 126 -17.51 -0.16 14.62
C SER A 126 -16.61 -0.92 13.65
N PHE A 127 -15.28 -0.94 13.85
CA PHE A 127 -14.31 -1.54 12.90
C PHE A 127 -13.27 -2.49 13.55
N TYR A 128 -13.49 -2.92 14.79
CA TYR A 128 -12.59 -3.83 15.51
C TYR A 128 -12.41 -5.16 14.78
N SER A 129 -11.30 -5.38 14.09
CA SER A 129 -10.20 -6.21 14.60
C SER A 129 -8.98 -6.20 13.66
N GLN A 130 -8.99 -5.38 12.60
CA GLN A 130 -8.10 -5.55 11.43
C GLN A 130 -7.23 -4.34 11.10
N SER A 131 -6.94 -3.45 12.06
CA SER A 131 -5.95 -2.36 11.92
C SER A 131 -4.69 -2.61 12.74
N GLY A 132 -3.64 -1.82 12.53
CA GLY A 132 -2.34 -1.90 13.20
C GLY A 132 -1.26 -2.62 12.37
N PHE A 133 -1.45 -2.79 11.07
CA PHE A 133 -0.51 -3.51 10.21
C PHE A 133 0.16 -2.59 9.18
N GLY A 134 1.42 -2.87 8.84
CA GLY A 134 2.12 -2.16 7.76
C GLY A 134 2.47 -0.72 8.14
N GLY A 135 3.41 -0.52 9.06
CA GLY A 135 3.77 0.81 9.57
C GLY A 135 4.24 1.76 8.47
N GLY A 136 4.96 1.23 7.48
CA GLY A 136 5.17 1.89 6.20
C GLY A 136 4.06 1.54 5.20
N ILE A 137 4.13 0.33 4.65
CA ILE A 137 3.27 -0.13 3.55
C ILE A 137 2.39 -1.30 4.03
N PHE A 138 1.12 -1.26 3.67
CA PHE A 138 0.25 -2.44 3.67
C PHE A 138 -0.15 -2.76 2.22
N ILE A 139 0.04 -4.00 1.79
CA ILE A 139 -0.41 -4.50 0.49
C ILE A 139 -1.47 -5.58 0.69
N THR A 140 -2.61 -5.42 0.02
CA THR A 140 -3.65 -6.44 -0.11
C THR A 140 -4.15 -6.53 -1.54
N GLY A 141 -5.05 -7.46 -1.78
CA GLY A 141 -5.63 -7.64 -3.09
C GLY A 141 -6.41 -8.93 -3.27
N THR A 142 -6.92 -9.09 -4.48
CA THR A 142 -7.59 -10.30 -4.96
C THR A 142 -6.84 -10.86 -6.16
N GLY A 143 -7.17 -12.09 -6.56
CA GLY A 143 -6.55 -12.73 -7.72
C GLY A 143 -5.23 -13.44 -7.41
N VAL A 144 -4.55 -13.89 -8.47
CA VAL A 144 -3.30 -14.66 -8.36
C VAL A 144 -2.12 -13.79 -8.76
N TYR A 145 -1.21 -13.52 -7.83
CA TYR A 145 0.00 -12.76 -8.13
C TYR A 145 1.06 -13.61 -8.84
N ASP A 146 1.38 -13.25 -10.09
CA ASP A 146 2.52 -13.80 -10.82
C ASP A 146 3.81 -13.05 -10.47
N ILE A 147 4.72 -13.73 -9.75
CA ILE A 147 6.02 -13.19 -9.33
C ILE A 147 6.88 -12.77 -10.53
N SER A 148 6.72 -13.43 -11.68
CA SER A 148 7.49 -13.14 -12.89
C SER A 148 7.15 -11.77 -13.50
N SER A 149 5.97 -11.23 -13.18
CA SER A 149 5.51 -9.90 -13.64
C SER A 149 6.38 -8.75 -13.13
N LYS A 150 7.06 -8.93 -11.98
CA LYS A 150 7.79 -7.87 -11.25
C LYS A 150 6.96 -6.61 -10.99
N MET A 151 5.63 -6.76 -10.90
CA MET A 151 4.73 -5.62 -10.65
C MET A 151 5.00 -4.97 -9.29
N LEU A 152 5.44 -5.75 -8.30
CA LEU A 152 5.89 -5.25 -7.00
C LEU A 152 7.42 -5.43 -6.88
N ASP A 153 8.17 -4.34 -7.02
CA ASP A 153 9.62 -4.30 -6.81
C ASP A 153 9.99 -3.26 -5.75
N PHE A 154 10.22 -3.74 -4.52
CA PHE A 154 10.64 -2.91 -3.40
C PHE A 154 12.15 -3.00 -3.11
N SER A 155 12.95 -3.57 -4.02
CA SER A 155 14.38 -3.83 -3.79
C SER A 155 15.24 -2.58 -3.52
N LYS A 156 14.75 -1.40 -3.92
CA LYS A 156 15.42 -0.10 -3.75
C LYS A 156 14.74 0.80 -2.72
N MET A 157 13.72 0.29 -2.02
CA MET A 157 13.00 1.04 -0.99
C MET A 157 13.92 1.31 0.21
N LYS A 158 13.84 2.53 0.76
CA LYS A 158 14.53 2.91 2.00
C LYS A 158 13.52 3.12 3.10
N THR A 159 13.68 2.40 4.21
CA THR A 159 12.73 2.48 5.34
C THR A 159 13.44 2.71 6.66
N TYR A 160 12.99 3.68 7.45
CA TYR A 160 13.64 4.05 8.72
C TYR A 160 12.62 4.38 9.80
N GLY A 161 12.75 3.78 11.00
CA GLY A 161 11.97 4.19 12.18
C GLY A 161 10.45 3.99 12.07
N ASN A 162 9.97 3.18 11.12
CA ASN A 162 8.55 2.88 10.97
C ASN A 162 8.08 1.89 12.05
N SER A 163 6.83 1.97 12.47
CA SER A 163 6.26 1.07 13.48
C SER A 163 4.81 0.69 13.17
N ALA A 164 4.43 -0.50 13.61
CA ALA A 164 3.07 -1.01 13.49
C ALA A 164 2.65 -1.65 14.83
N ASP A 165 1.46 -1.33 15.32
CA ASP A 165 0.95 -1.83 16.60
C ASP A 165 0.78 -3.37 16.62
N LYS A 166 0.59 -4.00 15.45
CA LYS A 166 0.47 -5.46 15.30
C LYS A 166 1.67 -6.10 14.59
N ALA A 167 1.81 -5.89 13.28
CA ALA A 167 2.85 -6.55 12.49
C ALA A 167 3.22 -5.79 11.21
N GLY A 168 4.37 -6.11 10.64
CA GLY A 168 4.92 -5.47 9.45
C GLY A 168 5.29 -4.01 9.70
N GLN A 169 6.35 -3.77 10.48
CA GLN A 169 6.74 -2.41 10.90
C GLN A 169 7.01 -1.50 9.69
N SER A 170 7.61 -2.02 8.63
CA SER A 170 7.81 -1.28 7.38
C SER A 170 6.95 -1.78 6.22
N LEU A 171 6.71 -3.09 6.13
CA LEU A 171 5.91 -3.70 5.07
C LEU A 171 5.08 -4.84 5.64
N TYR A 172 3.78 -4.87 5.30
CA TYR A 172 2.87 -5.97 5.57
C TYR A 172 2.15 -6.36 4.28
N VAL A 173 2.09 -7.65 3.98
CA VAL A 173 1.48 -8.18 2.76
C VAL A 173 0.46 -9.24 3.13
N ALA A 174 -0.79 -9.06 2.69
CA ALA A 174 -1.88 -10.01 2.88
C ALA A 174 -2.66 -10.17 1.57
N MET A 175 -2.32 -11.20 0.79
CA MET A 175 -2.94 -11.51 -0.50
C MET A 175 -3.25 -13.02 -0.63
N PRO A 176 -4.30 -13.40 -1.38
CA PRO A 176 -4.61 -14.79 -1.66
C PRO A 176 -3.58 -15.42 -2.63
N ASN A 177 -3.25 -16.70 -2.40
CA ASN A 177 -2.55 -17.62 -3.30
C ASN A 177 -1.37 -17.04 -4.13
N VAL A 178 -0.16 -17.12 -3.58
CA VAL A 178 1.10 -16.91 -4.33
C VAL A 178 1.53 -18.25 -4.94
N ILE A 179 1.67 -18.34 -6.26
CA ILE A 179 2.17 -19.57 -6.91
C ILE A 179 3.69 -19.66 -6.71
N GLU A 180 4.05 -20.45 -5.68
CA GLU A 180 5.34 -21.02 -5.25
C GLU A 180 6.67 -20.31 -5.60
N CYS A 181 7.31 -19.76 -4.56
CA CYS A 181 8.77 -19.67 -4.46
C CYS A 181 9.40 -21.07 -4.41
N SER A 182 10.57 -21.24 -5.02
CA SER A 182 11.36 -22.47 -4.98
C SER A 182 11.67 -22.96 -3.53
N PRO A 183 12.03 -24.23 -3.31
CA PRO A 183 11.86 -24.96 -2.04
C PRO A 183 12.72 -24.52 -0.83
N THR A 184 13.39 -23.38 -0.87
CA THR A 184 14.34 -22.95 0.17
C THR A 184 13.77 -22.01 1.22
N THR A 185 12.59 -21.41 1.01
CA THR A 185 11.90 -20.60 2.03
C THR A 185 10.89 -21.43 2.81
N ARG A 186 11.32 -22.05 3.92
CA ARG A 186 10.38 -22.59 4.93
C ARG A 186 9.81 -21.42 5.74
N ILE A 187 8.49 -21.24 5.66
CA ILE A 187 7.74 -20.36 6.56
C ILE A 187 6.82 -21.27 7.38
N ASN A 188 7.15 -21.47 8.66
CA ASN A 188 6.24 -22.14 9.58
C ASN A 188 5.19 -21.12 10.05
N PRO A 189 3.88 -21.38 9.93
CA PRO A 189 2.88 -20.53 10.55
C PRO A 189 2.98 -20.62 12.08
N PRO A 190 2.81 -19.51 12.83
CA PRO A 190 2.73 -19.57 14.27
C PRO A 190 1.45 -20.33 14.67
N SER A 191 1.61 -21.37 15.48
CA SER A 191 0.51 -22.10 16.09
C SER A 191 -0.13 -21.24 17.18
N SER A 192 -1.26 -20.60 16.89
CA SER A 192 -2.15 -20.01 17.90
C SER A 192 -3.48 -20.77 17.89
N PRO A 193 -3.90 -21.37 19.01
CA PRO A 193 -5.22 -21.98 19.11
C PRO A 193 -6.26 -20.86 19.29
N HIS A 194 -7.40 -21.00 18.61
CA HIS A 194 -8.61 -20.18 18.73
C HIS A 194 -8.71 -18.91 17.87
N THR A 195 -8.84 -19.06 16.54
CA THR A 195 -9.76 -18.24 15.72
C THR A 195 -10.16 -19.02 14.47
N ASN A 196 -11.47 -19.28 14.27
CA ASN A 196 -12.03 -19.83 13.03
C ASN A 196 -12.02 -18.77 11.92
N ILE A 197 -10.86 -18.50 11.33
CA ILE A 197 -10.72 -17.70 10.11
C ILE A 197 -10.25 -18.68 9.00
N PRO A 198 -10.94 -18.79 7.85
CA PRO A 198 -10.50 -19.65 6.75
C PRO A 198 -9.15 -19.15 6.20
N PRO A 199 -8.29 -20.02 5.64
CA PRO A 199 -6.91 -19.65 5.34
C PRO A 199 -6.87 -18.83 4.05
N PRO A 200 -6.30 -17.62 4.10
CA PRO A 200 -5.30 -17.30 3.10
C PRO A 200 -4.17 -16.56 3.79
N GLN A 201 -2.96 -17.13 3.90
CA GLN A 201 -1.86 -16.32 4.42
C GLN A 201 -0.51 -16.93 4.09
N LEU A 202 -0.01 -16.61 2.90
CA LEU A 202 1.43 -16.45 2.76
C LEU A 202 1.79 -15.16 3.53
N PHE A 203 2.28 -15.31 4.76
CA PHE A 203 2.90 -14.21 5.51
C PHE A 203 4.32 -14.02 4.97
N VAL A 204 4.53 -12.99 4.16
CA VAL A 204 5.89 -12.58 3.80
C VAL A 204 6.35 -11.52 4.80
N GLU A 205 6.79 -11.96 5.97
CA GLU A 205 7.80 -11.20 6.71
C GLU A 205 9.15 -11.55 6.07
N GLN A 206 9.53 -10.85 4.99
CA GLN A 206 10.92 -10.87 4.54
C GLN A 206 11.63 -9.61 5.02
N PHE A 207 12.52 -9.86 5.98
CA PHE A 207 13.60 -9.04 6.50
C PHE A 207 14.04 -7.90 5.57
N ILE A 208 13.68 -6.67 5.94
CA ILE A 208 14.40 -5.47 5.54
C ILE A 208 15.39 -5.20 6.68
N ASN A 209 16.64 -5.65 6.50
CA ASN A 209 17.78 -5.17 7.28
C ASN A 209 18.40 -3.98 6.56
#